data_AF-A0A960RRM0-F1
#
_entry.id   AF-A0A960RRM0-F1
#
_cell.length_a   1.000
_cell.length_b   1.000
_cell.length_c   1.000
_cell.angle_alpha   90.00
_cell.angle_beta   90.00
_cell.angle_gamma   90.00
#
_symmetry.space_group_name_H-M   'P 1'
#
loop_
_entity.id
_entity.type
_entity.pdbx_description
1 polymer ?
#
loop_
_entity_poly.entity_id
_entity_poly.type
_entity_poly.pdbx_seq_one_letter_code
_entity_poly.pdbx_strand_id
1 'polypeptide(L)'
;MSLDVRFHNFIDRHSPLKTPTQYVERKAKENPFLFKGVVVMNHLFRALSMWAFLKFHKASMNTKVAFCFAGSLGYRLTIETKCAYKFALPSFAGAVAFLVGKESLPRVINGAAFKSIKSLGNATLNLAPLTGYMIYIILTTSYDVDNPRCGCP
;
A
#
# COMPACT_ATOMS: atom_id res chain seq x y z
N MET A 1 -29.28 -8.43 -15.74
CA MET A 1 -28.50 -7.89 -14.61
C MET A 1 -27.82 -9.06 -13.91
N SER A 2 -26.49 -9.15 -13.99
CA SER A 2 -25.73 -10.31 -13.47
C SER A 2 -25.78 -10.39 -11.95
N LEU A 3 -25.49 -11.59 -11.41
CA LEU A 3 -25.52 -11.88 -9.98
C LEU A 3 -24.55 -10.96 -9.19
N ASP A 4 -23.41 -10.64 -9.80
CA ASP A 4 -22.42 -9.68 -9.30
C ASP A 4 -23.04 -8.30 -9.04
N VAL A 5 -23.87 -7.79 -9.97
CA VAL A 5 -24.48 -6.47 -9.86
C VAL A 5 -25.57 -6.44 -8.78
N ARG A 6 -26.31 -7.54 -8.58
CA ARG A 6 -27.32 -7.64 -7.50
C ARG A 6 -26.67 -7.72 -6.12
N PHE A 7 -25.62 -8.52 -5.98
CA PHE A 7 -24.86 -8.63 -4.73
C PHE A 7 -24.12 -7.33 -4.41
N HIS A 8 -23.58 -6.66 -5.43
CA HIS A 8 -22.99 -5.33 -5.30
C HIS A 8 -23.99 -4.30 -4.77
N ASN A 9 -25.17 -4.19 -5.38
CA ASN A 9 -26.19 -3.24 -4.94
C ASN A 9 -26.69 -3.53 -3.52
N PHE A 10 -26.75 -4.81 -3.13
CA PHE A 10 -27.13 -5.20 -1.78
C PHE A 10 -26.10 -4.73 -0.73
N ILE A 11 -24.81 -4.97 -0.98
CA ILE A 11 -23.73 -4.53 -0.09
C ILE A 11 -23.66 -3.01 0.00
N ASP A 12 -23.79 -2.28 -1.10
CA ASP A 12 -23.73 -0.80 -1.06
C ASP A 12 -24.90 -0.18 -0.32
N ARG A 13 -26.08 -0.81 -0.37
CA ARG A 13 -27.25 -0.32 0.38
C ARG A 13 -27.10 -0.45 1.89
N HIS A 14 -26.33 -1.43 2.36
CA HIS A 14 -26.20 -1.76 3.78
C HIS A 14 -24.81 -1.45 4.33
N SER A 15 -23.90 -0.90 3.52
CA SER A 15 -22.56 -0.56 3.98
C SER A 15 -22.60 0.68 4.87
N PRO A 16 -22.28 0.59 6.17
CA PRO A 16 -22.19 1.76 7.04
C PRO A 16 -21.04 2.70 6.62
N LEU A 17 -20.16 2.25 5.72
CA LEU A 17 -19.01 3.01 5.23
C LEU A 17 -19.33 3.89 4.02
N LYS A 18 -20.53 3.79 3.42
CA LYS A 18 -20.89 4.57 2.23
C LYS A 18 -20.81 6.08 2.46
N THR A 19 -21.47 6.59 3.49
CA THR A 19 -21.51 8.03 3.80
C THR A 19 -20.14 8.61 4.19
N PRO A 20 -19.34 7.95 5.07
CA PRO A 20 -17.97 8.37 5.34
C PRO A 20 -17.10 8.41 4.08
N THR A 21 -17.22 7.40 3.20
CA THR A 21 -16.41 7.30 1.98
C THR A 21 -16.72 8.44 1.02
N GLN A 22 -18.00 8.73 0.78
CA GLN A 22 -18.44 9.85 -0.06
C GLN A 22 -18.00 11.21 0.50
N TYR A 23 -18.01 11.38 1.83
CA TYR A 23 -17.51 12.60 2.47
C TYR A 23 -16.01 12.80 2.21
N VAL A 24 -15.23 11.74 2.38
CA VAL A 24 -13.79 11.74 2.16
C VAL A 24 -13.45 11.99 0.69
N GLU A 25 -14.18 11.37 -0.25
CA GLU A 25 -14.03 11.60 -1.69
C GLU A 25 -14.34 13.07 -2.08
N ARG A 26 -15.39 13.66 -1.50
CA ARG A 26 -15.70 15.08 -1.72
C ARG A 26 -14.57 15.98 -1.22
N LYS A 27 -14.04 15.69 -0.02
CA LYS A 27 -12.88 16.42 0.53
C LYS A 27 -11.60 16.21 -0.26
N ALA A 28 -11.43 15.02 -0.87
CA ALA A 28 -10.32 14.76 -1.78
C ALA A 28 -10.35 15.67 -3.02
N LYS A 29 -11.55 15.95 -3.57
CA LYS A 29 -11.71 16.87 -4.70
C LYS A 29 -11.41 18.33 -4.35
N GLU A 30 -11.71 18.75 -3.13
CA GLU A 30 -11.42 20.11 -2.65
C GLU A 30 -9.91 20.36 -2.51
N ASN A 31 -9.14 19.35 -2.06
CA ASN A 31 -7.69 19.48 -1.83
C ASN A 31 -6.94 18.19 -2.25
N PRO A 32 -6.72 17.97 -3.57
CA PRO A 32 -6.16 16.73 -4.08
C PRO A 32 -4.72 16.48 -3.59
N PHE A 33 -3.92 17.54 -3.42
CA PHE A 33 -2.55 17.42 -2.91
C PHE A 33 -2.50 16.85 -1.49
N LEU A 34 -3.28 17.42 -0.57
CA LEU A 34 -3.37 16.96 0.82
C LEU A 34 -3.85 15.50 0.85
N PHE A 35 -4.84 15.19 0.02
CA PHE A 35 -5.40 13.85 -0.04
C PHE A 35 -4.41 12.80 -0.56
N LYS A 36 -3.65 13.11 -1.63
CA LYS A 36 -2.54 12.26 -2.10
C LYS A 36 -1.53 12.00 -0.98
N GLY A 37 -1.16 13.04 -0.23
CA GLY A 37 -0.28 12.93 0.92
C GLY A 37 -0.81 11.94 1.97
N VAL A 38 -2.08 12.07 2.35
CA VAL A 38 -2.72 11.16 3.33
C VAL A 38 -2.75 9.72 2.83
N VAL A 39 -3.09 9.49 1.56
CA VAL A 39 -3.14 8.14 0.95
C VAL A 39 -1.75 7.50 0.94
N VAL A 40 -0.71 8.24 0.57
CA VAL A 40 0.69 7.77 0.61
C VAL A 40 1.11 7.46 2.05
N MET A 41 0.82 8.35 3.01
CA MET A 41 1.15 8.14 4.42
C MET A 41 0.44 6.90 4.99
N ASN A 42 -0.81 6.65 4.59
CA ASN A 42 -1.54 5.45 4.99
C ASN A 42 -0.89 4.17 4.43
N HIS A 43 -0.45 4.18 3.16
CA HIS A 43 0.31 3.08 2.56
C HIS A 43 1.60 2.78 3.34
N LEU A 44 2.35 3.84 3.69
CA LEU A 44 3.60 3.73 4.45
C LEU A 44 3.35 3.19 5.85
N PHE A 45 2.38 3.75 6.57
CA PHE A 45 2.03 3.30 7.92
C PHE A 45 1.64 1.81 7.95
N ARG A 46 0.82 1.37 6.99
CA ARG A 46 0.40 -0.03 6.88
C ARG A 46 1.57 -0.95 6.51
N ALA A 47 2.43 -0.54 5.57
CA ALA A 47 3.63 -1.30 5.21
C ALA A 47 4.61 -1.41 6.39
N LEU A 48 4.83 -0.33 7.14
CA LEU A 48 5.67 -0.32 8.35
C LEU A 48 5.08 -1.19 9.46
N SER A 49 3.76 -1.17 9.65
CA SER A 49 3.08 -2.03 10.63
C SER A 49 3.25 -3.51 10.28
N MET A 50 3.08 -3.88 9.01
CA MET A 50 3.33 -5.24 8.54
C MET A 50 4.80 -5.62 8.66
N TRP A 51 5.73 -4.73 8.31
CA TRP A 51 7.15 -4.95 8.50
C TRP A 51 7.52 -5.17 9.97
N ALA A 52 6.94 -4.38 10.88
CA ALA A 52 7.14 -4.53 12.32
C ALA A 52 6.62 -5.89 12.79
N PHE A 53 5.45 -6.33 12.32
CA PHE A 53 4.94 -7.67 12.59
C PHE A 53 5.89 -8.76 12.09
N LEU A 54 6.35 -8.67 10.82
CA LEU A 54 7.30 -9.62 10.23
C LEU A 54 8.62 -9.66 11.04
N LYS A 55 9.08 -8.52 11.55
CA LYS A 55 10.35 -8.40 12.28
C LYS A 55 10.25 -8.87 13.73
N PHE A 56 9.24 -8.43 14.48
CA PHE A 56 9.21 -8.56 15.93
C PHE A 56 8.33 -9.70 16.46
N HIS A 57 7.40 -10.21 15.66
CA HIS A 57 6.60 -11.35 16.11
C HIS A 57 7.47 -12.60 16.26
N LYS A 58 7.17 -13.47 17.23
CA LYS A 58 7.98 -14.67 17.53
C LYS A 58 7.72 -15.89 16.62
N ALA A 59 6.79 -15.78 15.67
CA ALA A 59 6.42 -16.90 14.80
C ALA A 59 7.52 -17.18 13.74
N SER A 60 7.44 -18.31 13.03
CA SER A 60 8.34 -18.54 11.89
C SER A 60 8.13 -17.50 10.79
N MET A 61 9.16 -17.16 10.00
CA MET A 61 9.02 -16.19 8.91
C MET A 61 7.92 -16.62 7.92
N ASN A 62 7.85 -17.90 7.58
CA ASN A 62 6.83 -18.45 6.69
C ASN A 62 5.42 -18.23 7.25
N THR A 63 5.21 -18.47 8.54
CA THR A 63 3.92 -18.21 9.20
C THR A 63 3.56 -16.72 9.16
N LYS A 64 4.52 -15.83 9.45
CA LYS A 64 4.26 -14.38 9.44
C LYS A 64 3.91 -13.88 8.04
N VAL A 65 4.65 -14.34 7.02
CA VAL A 65 4.40 -14.02 5.61
C VAL A 65 3.03 -14.53 5.19
N ALA A 66 2.70 -15.78 5.51
CA ALA A 66 1.38 -16.36 5.20
C ALA A 66 0.25 -15.57 5.87
N PHE A 67 0.43 -15.16 7.14
CA PHE A 67 -0.56 -14.35 7.87
C PHE A 67 -0.73 -12.97 7.25
N CYS A 68 0.35 -12.24 6.98
CA CYS A 68 0.28 -10.93 6.34
C CYS A 68 -0.31 -11.00 4.93
N PHE A 69 0.03 -12.04 4.16
CA PHE A 69 -0.51 -12.24 2.82
C PHE A 69 -1.99 -12.59 2.85
N ALA A 70 -2.39 -13.60 3.65
CA ALA A 70 -3.78 -14.02 3.77
C ALA A 70 -4.66 -12.90 4.34
N GLY A 71 -4.18 -12.17 5.36
CA GLY A 71 -4.88 -11.01 5.91
C GLY A 71 -5.03 -9.88 4.88
N SER A 72 -3.97 -9.59 4.12
CA SER A 72 -4.03 -8.58 3.05
C SER A 72 -4.95 -8.98 1.90
N LEU A 73 -4.93 -10.26 1.51
CA LEU A 73 -5.80 -10.79 0.47
C LEU A 73 -7.26 -10.79 0.93
N GLY A 74 -7.52 -11.26 2.14
CA GLY A 74 -8.85 -11.23 2.76
C GLY A 74 -9.41 -9.81 2.81
N TYR A 75 -8.63 -8.85 3.35
CA TYR A 75 -9.03 -7.45 3.40
C TYR A 75 -9.29 -6.86 2.00
N ARG A 76 -8.49 -7.24 1.01
CA ARG A 76 -8.71 -6.80 -0.38
C ARG A 76 -9.99 -7.36 -0.98
N LEU A 77 -10.31 -8.61 -0.68
CA LEU A 77 -11.49 -9.31 -1.20
C LEU A 77 -12.78 -8.98 -0.44
N THR A 78 -12.71 -8.46 0.78
CA THR A 78 -13.89 -8.16 1.60
C THR A 78 -14.15 -6.67 1.79
N ILE A 79 -13.10 -5.87 2.01
CA ILE A 79 -13.21 -4.44 2.34
C ILE A 79 -12.81 -3.56 1.15
N GLU A 80 -11.66 -3.81 0.51
CA GLU A 80 -11.17 -2.96 -0.59
C GLU A 80 -11.77 -3.30 -1.95
N THR A 81 -12.73 -4.22 -2.03
CA THR A 81 -13.47 -4.48 -3.28
C THR A 81 -14.15 -3.23 -3.82
N LYS A 82 -14.50 -2.29 -2.92
CA LYS A 82 -15.21 -1.05 -3.24
C LYS A 82 -14.46 0.22 -2.84
N CYS A 83 -13.26 0.10 -2.29
CA CYS A 83 -12.42 1.27 -2.07
C CYS A 83 -11.81 1.68 -3.41
N ALA A 84 -11.91 2.98 -3.75
CA ALA A 84 -11.17 3.55 -4.88
C ALA A 84 -9.66 3.28 -4.77
N TYR A 85 -9.17 3.18 -3.53
CA TYR A 85 -7.77 2.97 -3.21
C TYR A 85 -7.54 1.56 -2.66
N LYS A 86 -6.67 0.79 -3.34
CA LYS A 86 -6.36 -0.61 -2.99
C LYS A 86 -5.04 -0.67 -2.22
N PHE A 87 -5.11 -0.74 -0.89
CA PHE A 87 -3.96 -0.57 -0.02
C PHE A 87 -3.30 -1.88 0.43
N ALA A 88 -4.07 -2.95 0.62
CA ALA A 88 -3.63 -4.10 1.40
C ALA A 88 -2.46 -4.86 0.79
N LEU A 89 -2.63 -5.35 -0.44
CA LEU A 89 -1.57 -6.10 -1.14
C LEU A 89 -0.34 -5.23 -1.45
N PRO A 90 -0.48 -3.98 -1.93
CA PRO A 90 0.67 -3.10 -2.09
C PRO A 90 1.43 -2.87 -0.78
N SER A 91 0.74 -2.62 0.34
CA SER A 91 1.41 -2.43 1.63
C SER A 91 2.14 -3.69 2.10
N PHE A 92 1.63 -4.89 1.80
CA PHE A 92 2.37 -6.14 2.05
C PHE A 92 3.65 -6.23 1.20
N ALA A 93 3.56 -5.92 -0.10
CA ALA A 93 4.74 -5.85 -0.97
C ALA A 93 5.75 -4.80 -0.45
N GLY A 94 5.26 -3.65 0.02
CA GLY A 94 6.06 -2.62 0.69
C GLY A 94 6.76 -3.15 1.95
N ALA A 95 6.07 -3.91 2.79
CA ALA A 95 6.67 -4.51 4.00
C ALA A 95 7.83 -5.46 3.66
N VAL A 96 7.67 -6.28 2.61
CA VAL A 96 8.74 -7.13 2.09
C VAL A 96 9.87 -6.29 1.50
N ALA A 97 9.56 -5.25 0.75
CA ALA A 97 10.56 -4.32 0.22
C ALA A 97 11.37 -3.63 1.33
N PHE A 98 10.73 -3.27 2.45
CA PHE A 98 11.42 -2.77 3.65
C PHE A 98 12.32 -3.82 4.31
N LEU A 99 11.95 -5.11 4.31
CA LEU A 99 12.83 -6.16 4.84
C LEU A 99 14.14 -6.25 4.06
N VAL A 100 14.07 -6.13 2.72
CA VAL A 100 15.24 -6.23 1.83
C VAL A 100 16.05 -4.92 1.80
N GLY A 101 15.37 -3.77 1.71
CA GLY A 101 16.00 -2.46 1.51
C GLY A 101 16.53 -1.77 2.76
N LYS A 102 16.11 -2.18 3.97
CA LYS A 102 16.46 -1.49 5.24
C LYS A 102 17.95 -1.33 5.49
N GLU A 103 18.79 -2.26 5.02
CA GLU A 103 20.23 -2.25 5.29
C GLU A 103 21.01 -1.41 4.29
N SER A 104 20.47 -1.26 3.07
CA SER A 104 21.09 -0.48 2.00
C SER A 104 20.74 1.01 2.08
N LEU A 105 19.56 1.36 2.61
CA LEU A 105 19.13 2.76 2.72
C LEU A 105 20.11 3.62 3.57
N PRO A 106 20.51 3.23 4.79
CA PRO A 106 21.49 4.00 5.57
C PRO A 106 22.86 4.04 4.92
N ARG A 107 23.24 2.98 4.18
CA ARG A 107 24.54 2.93 3.47
C ARG A 107 24.61 3.94 2.34
N VAL A 108 23.51 4.18 1.63
CA VAL A 108 23.44 5.23 0.61
C VAL A 108 23.45 6.61 1.27
N ILE A 109 22.63 6.83 2.29
CA ILE A 109 22.52 8.13 2.99
C ILE A 109 23.87 8.56 3.59
N ASN A 110 24.57 7.64 4.26
CA ASN A 110 25.84 7.93 4.92
C ASN A 110 27.05 7.91 3.96
N GLY A 111 26.83 7.83 2.65
CA GLY A 111 27.90 7.82 1.65
C GLY A 111 28.68 6.50 1.54
N ALA A 112 28.43 5.52 2.43
CA ALA A 112 29.15 4.25 2.48
C ALA A 112 28.96 3.37 1.23
N ALA A 113 27.84 3.53 0.52
CA ALA A 113 27.58 2.87 -0.76
C ALA A 113 28.55 3.34 -1.86
N PHE A 114 28.99 4.59 -1.83
CA PHE A 114 29.82 5.20 -2.88
C PHE A 114 31.32 4.89 -2.73
N LYS A 115 31.73 4.17 -1.68
CA LYS A 115 33.13 3.78 -1.47
C LYS A 115 33.67 2.80 -2.52
N SER A 116 32.80 2.09 -3.24
CA SER A 116 33.19 1.23 -4.37
C SER A 116 32.01 0.94 -5.30
N ILE A 117 32.30 0.64 -6.56
CA ILE A 117 31.27 0.27 -7.57
C ILE A 117 30.48 -0.97 -7.12
N LYS A 118 31.14 -1.96 -6.51
CA LYS A 118 30.47 -3.16 -5.97
C LYS A 118 29.52 -2.84 -4.82
N SER A 119 29.94 -1.95 -3.90
CA SER A 119 29.09 -1.49 -2.78
C SER A 119 27.88 -0.72 -3.30
N LEU A 120 28.10 0.13 -4.31
CA LEU A 120 27.05 0.89 -4.97
C LEU A 120 26.05 -0.04 -5.69
N GLY A 121 26.55 -0.99 -6.50
CA GLY A 121 25.71 -1.97 -7.21
C GLY A 121 24.84 -2.79 -6.26
N ASN A 122 25.43 -3.32 -5.17
CA ASN A 122 24.66 -4.06 -4.16
C ASN A 122 23.64 -3.18 -3.44
N ALA A 123 23.99 -1.93 -3.11
CA ALA A 123 23.07 -1.00 -2.49
C ALA A 123 21.87 -0.69 -3.41
N THR A 124 22.12 -0.44 -4.69
CA THR A 124 21.09 -0.19 -5.71
C THR A 124 20.16 -1.39 -5.90
N LEU A 125 20.70 -2.60 -6.05
CA LEU A 125 19.89 -3.82 -6.22
C LEU A 125 18.99 -4.08 -5.02
N ASN A 126 19.52 -3.91 -3.80
CA ASN A 126 18.75 -4.11 -2.57
C ASN A 126 17.71 -2.99 -2.33
N LEU A 127 17.94 -1.78 -2.84
CA LEU A 127 17.00 -0.66 -2.78
C LEU A 127 15.94 -0.71 -3.88
N ALA A 128 16.18 -1.40 -5.00
CA ALA A 128 15.27 -1.44 -6.13
C ALA A 128 13.83 -1.84 -5.75
N PRO A 129 13.58 -2.85 -4.89
CA PRO A 129 12.22 -3.17 -4.44
C PRO A 129 11.55 -2.03 -3.67
N LEU A 130 12.30 -1.33 -2.81
CA LEU A 130 11.77 -0.22 -2.00
C LEU A 130 11.49 1.00 -2.88
N THR A 131 12.40 1.33 -3.78
CA THR A 131 12.21 2.38 -4.79
C THR A 131 11.02 2.08 -5.69
N GLY A 132 10.91 0.84 -6.18
CA GLY A 132 9.78 0.38 -6.99
C GLY A 132 8.45 0.49 -6.25
N TYR A 133 8.41 0.11 -4.97
CA TYR A 133 7.24 0.31 -4.12
C TYR A 133 6.86 1.79 -3.97
N MET A 134 7.84 2.67 -3.71
CA MET A 134 7.59 4.11 -3.57
C MET A 134 7.06 4.73 -4.88
N ILE A 135 7.66 4.38 -6.02
CA ILE A 135 7.19 4.82 -7.34
C ILE A 135 5.77 4.33 -7.58
N TYR A 136 5.50 3.04 -7.30
CA TYR A 136 4.19 2.45 -7.46
C TYR A 136 3.13 3.22 -6.67
N ILE A 137 3.32 3.41 -5.36
CA ILE A 137 2.29 4.08 -4.53
C ILE A 137 2.07 5.54 -4.94
N ILE A 138 3.12 6.26 -5.37
CA ILE A 138 3.00 7.66 -5.82
C ILE A 138 2.21 7.71 -7.12
N LEU A 139 2.53 6.84 -8.08
CA LEU A 139 1.86 6.79 -9.37
C LEU A 139 0.40 6.34 -9.23
N THR A 140 0.12 5.28 -8.47
CA THR A 140 -1.25 4.81 -8.26
C THR A 140 -2.08 5.82 -7.50
N THR A 141 -1.53 6.43 -6.43
CA THR A 141 -2.23 7.48 -5.70
C THR A 141 -2.51 8.69 -6.58
N SER A 142 -1.55 9.09 -7.42
CA SER A 142 -1.77 10.19 -8.35
C SER A 142 -2.84 9.84 -9.38
N TYR A 143 -2.77 8.65 -9.97
CA TYR A 143 -3.76 8.17 -10.92
C TYR A 143 -5.16 8.08 -10.32
N ASP A 144 -5.31 7.49 -9.14
CA ASP A 144 -6.60 7.25 -8.48
C ASP A 144 -7.25 8.58 -8.01
N VAL A 145 -6.44 9.54 -7.56
CA VAL A 145 -6.93 10.87 -7.15
C VAL A 145 -7.22 11.78 -8.35
N ASP A 146 -6.36 11.77 -9.38
CA ASP A 146 -6.49 12.67 -10.55
C ASP A 146 -7.52 12.17 -11.57
N ASN A 147 -7.70 10.84 -11.65
CA ASN A 147 -8.72 10.21 -12.48
C ASN A 147 -9.67 9.39 -11.61
N PRO A 148 -10.60 10.04 -10.87
CA PRO A 148 -11.63 9.35 -10.11
C PRO A 148 -12.67 8.73 -11.07
N ARG A 149 -12.27 7.72 -11.85
CA ARG A 149 -13.16 6.91 -12.69
C ARG A 149 -13.89 5.84 -11.88
N CYS A 150 -13.49 5.64 -10.63
CA CYS A 150 -14.28 4.89 -9.67
C CYS A 150 -15.10 5.88 -8.84
N GLY A 151 -16.07 6.52 -9.47
CA GLY A 151 -17.28 6.84 -8.72
C GLY A 151 -17.83 5.49 -8.26
N CYS A 152 -17.78 5.22 -6.96
CA CYS A 152 -18.66 4.19 -6.42
C CYS A 152 -20.09 4.60 -6.84
N PRO A 153 -20.86 3.75 -7.54
CA PRO A 153 -22.28 3.99 -7.71
C PRO A 153 -23.02 4.14 -6.36
#